data_AF-A0A375I2P1-F1
#
_entry.id   AF-A0A375I2P1-F1
#
_cell.length_a   1.000
_cell.length_b   1.000
_cell.length_c   1.000
_cell.angle_alpha   90.00
_cell.angle_beta   90.00
_cell.angle_gamma   90.00
#
_symmetry.space_group_name_H-M   'P 1'
#
loop_
_entity.id
_entity.type
_entity.pdbx_description
1 polymer ?
#
loop_
_entity_poly.entity_id
_entity_poly.type
_entity_poly.pdbx_seq_one_letter_code
_entity_poly.pdbx_strand_id
1 'polypeptide(L)'
;DEICTIKDGGCYQKYQGGAILWTQKTGAHISIGAIRSAWAATGYENGPLGYPTSDELATATGVYQLFEGGAIYWTSSTNATKVVTVNNSGMTSAQRNYLQSALPAAIAESQQYGVPVSVALGQSILESGWGGSTLSSRYNNYFGIKCSTSSPYQAGCVNMNSGEYVNSSYQILSSSFRTYSSPTNSFLDHGYFLTHNSRYRNAFNYTGNPDEFIRQVASAGYATDPNYAQKVINIMANYGLYQYNI
;
A
#
# COMPACT_ATOMS: atom_id res chain seq x y z
N ASP A 1 -30.05 -1.49 17.68
CA ASP A 1 -30.32 -0.38 16.75
C ASP A 1 -29.04 0.14 16.14
N GLU A 2 -29.15 0.64 14.91
CA GLU A 2 -28.08 1.28 14.14
C GLU A 2 -27.83 2.71 14.63
N ILE A 3 -26.56 3.14 14.66
CA ILE A 3 -26.14 4.49 15.08
C ILE A 3 -25.30 5.12 13.97
N CYS A 4 -25.76 6.24 13.41
CA CYS A 4 -25.16 6.94 12.26
C CYS A 4 -24.57 8.33 12.59
N THR A 5 -24.08 8.49 13.82
CA THR A 5 -23.53 9.76 14.31
C THR A 5 -22.05 9.66 14.68
N ILE A 6 -21.36 8.64 14.17
CA ILE A 6 -19.91 8.48 14.37
C ILE A 6 -19.12 9.25 13.30
N LYS A 7 -17.80 9.31 13.47
CA LYS A 7 -16.86 10.15 12.70
C LYS A 7 -17.12 10.10 11.19
N ASP A 8 -16.98 11.25 10.51
CA ASP A 8 -17.12 11.36 9.05
C ASP A 8 -18.47 10.85 8.49
N GLY A 9 -19.53 10.92 9.30
CA GLY A 9 -20.88 10.46 8.92
C GLY A 9 -21.03 8.94 8.87
N GLY A 10 -20.16 8.21 9.57
CA GLY A 10 -20.22 6.76 9.63
C GLY A 10 -21.42 6.24 10.41
N CYS A 11 -21.75 4.98 10.14
CA CYS A 11 -22.74 4.20 10.85
C CYS A 11 -22.11 2.96 11.49
N TYR A 12 -22.65 2.51 12.62
CA TYR A 12 -22.36 1.18 13.12
C TYR A 12 -23.62 0.50 13.67
N GLN A 13 -23.61 -0.82 13.58
CA GLN A 13 -24.55 -1.67 14.28
C GLN A 13 -23.79 -2.74 15.05
N LYS A 14 -24.06 -2.83 16.36
CA LYS A 14 -23.49 -3.86 17.23
C LYS A 14 -24.29 -5.15 17.11
N TYR A 15 -23.56 -6.26 17.15
CA TYR A 15 -24.08 -7.62 17.28
C TYR A 15 -23.38 -8.30 18.46
N GLN A 16 -23.86 -9.48 18.86
CA GLN A 16 -23.13 -10.28 19.85
C GLN A 16 -21.72 -10.58 19.31
N GLY A 17 -20.69 -10.11 20.03
CA GLY A 17 -19.29 -10.35 19.69
C GLY A 17 -18.66 -9.40 18.67
N GLY A 18 -19.39 -8.40 18.14
CA GLY A 18 -18.86 -7.54 17.09
C GLY A 18 -19.70 -6.33 16.71
N ALA A 19 -19.28 -5.67 15.64
CA ALA A 19 -20.05 -4.63 14.98
C ALA A 19 -19.81 -4.65 13.47
N ILE A 20 -20.83 -4.28 12.70
CA ILE A 20 -20.66 -3.86 11.31
C ILE A 20 -20.54 -2.34 11.32
N LEU A 21 -19.55 -1.82 10.60
CA LEU A 21 -19.27 -0.40 10.47
C LEU A 21 -19.33 -0.01 9.02
N TRP A 22 -19.91 1.14 8.73
CA TRP A 22 -20.04 1.66 7.39
C TRP A 22 -19.62 3.12 7.33
N THR A 23 -18.91 3.47 6.25
CA THR A 23 -18.78 4.87 5.80
C THR A 23 -18.94 4.90 4.28
N GLN A 24 -19.21 6.08 3.72
CA GLN A 24 -19.23 6.25 2.27
C GLN A 24 -17.89 5.87 1.61
N LYS A 25 -16.77 6.10 2.31
CA LYS A 25 -15.42 5.87 1.79
C LYS A 25 -15.00 4.41 1.84
N THR A 26 -15.33 3.72 2.94
CA THR A 26 -14.87 2.35 3.19
C THR A 26 -15.89 1.30 2.80
N GLY A 27 -17.19 1.64 2.75
CA GLY A 27 -18.24 0.64 2.70
C GLY A 27 -18.43 -0.07 4.04
N ALA A 28 -19.24 -1.13 4.04
CA ALA A 28 -19.59 -1.88 5.24
C ALA A 28 -18.55 -2.98 5.51
N HIS A 29 -18.02 -3.02 6.74
CA HIS A 29 -17.06 -4.01 7.18
C HIS A 29 -17.36 -4.49 8.59
N ILE A 30 -17.18 -5.80 8.82
CA ILE A 30 -17.34 -6.38 10.14
C ILE A 30 -16.04 -6.23 10.95
N SER A 31 -16.16 -5.93 12.23
CA SER A 31 -15.05 -5.98 13.19
C SER A 31 -15.47 -6.82 14.40
N ILE A 32 -14.67 -7.82 14.75
CA ILE A 32 -15.00 -8.83 15.77
C ILE A 32 -13.79 -9.17 16.65
N GLY A 33 -14.03 -9.88 17.75
CA GLY A 33 -13.00 -10.61 18.50
C GLY A 33 -11.79 -9.78 18.96
N ALA A 34 -10.61 -10.40 18.94
CA ALA A 34 -9.37 -9.82 19.45
C ALA A 34 -8.92 -8.59 18.64
N ILE A 35 -9.11 -8.60 17.32
CA ILE A 35 -8.81 -7.45 16.46
C ILE A 35 -9.69 -6.25 16.84
N ARG A 36 -10.99 -6.46 17.03
CA ARG A 36 -11.89 -5.39 17.50
C ARG A 36 -11.47 -4.85 18.87
N SER A 37 -11.12 -5.72 19.81
CA SER A 37 -10.65 -5.29 21.14
C SER A 37 -9.36 -4.47 21.05
N ALA A 38 -8.42 -4.85 20.20
CA ALA A 38 -7.21 -4.07 19.94
C ALA A 38 -7.54 -2.72 19.29
N TRP A 39 -8.43 -2.71 18.29
CA TRP A 39 -8.89 -1.47 17.65
C TRP A 39 -9.58 -0.52 18.64
N ALA A 40 -10.42 -1.07 19.53
CA ALA A 40 -11.04 -0.33 20.63
C ALA A 40 -10.00 0.36 21.51
N ALA A 41 -8.93 -0.35 21.88
CA ALA A 41 -7.85 0.18 22.71
C ALA A 41 -7.06 1.31 22.01
N THR A 42 -7.13 1.40 20.67
CA THR A 42 -6.54 2.52 19.91
C THR A 42 -7.47 3.72 19.75
N GLY A 43 -8.71 3.67 20.26
CA GLY A 43 -9.70 4.73 20.12
C GLY A 43 -10.67 4.57 18.93
N TYR A 44 -10.80 3.36 18.38
CA TYR A 44 -11.66 3.06 17.23
C TYR A 44 -11.41 3.99 16.04
N GLU A 45 -12.48 4.49 15.39
CA GLU A 45 -12.41 5.37 14.20
C GLU A 45 -11.77 6.73 14.49
N ASN A 46 -11.76 7.14 15.77
CA ASN A 46 -11.11 8.35 16.24
C ASN A 46 -9.61 8.16 16.48
N GLY A 47 -9.14 6.91 16.48
CA GLY A 47 -7.75 6.53 16.62
C GLY A 47 -6.93 6.63 15.32
N PRO A 48 -5.64 6.27 15.37
CA PRO A 48 -4.72 6.35 14.23
C PRO A 48 -5.08 5.39 13.08
N LEU A 49 -5.83 4.33 13.36
CA LEU A 49 -6.25 3.35 12.36
C LEU A 49 -7.42 3.85 11.49
N GLY A 50 -8.32 4.67 12.03
CA GLY A 50 -9.56 5.03 11.33
C GLY A 50 -10.52 3.84 11.20
N TYR A 51 -11.36 3.87 10.17
CA TYR A 51 -12.34 2.81 9.90
C TYR A 51 -11.72 1.53 9.31
N PRO A 52 -12.32 0.35 9.51
CA PRO A 52 -11.95 -0.84 8.77
C PRO A 52 -12.18 -0.65 7.27
N THR A 53 -11.29 -1.21 6.44
CA THR A 53 -11.35 -1.20 4.96
C THR A 53 -11.40 -2.60 4.37
N SER A 54 -11.37 -3.62 5.23
CA SER A 54 -11.59 -5.01 4.90
C SER A 54 -12.33 -5.70 6.04
N ASP A 55 -12.88 -6.88 5.77
CA ASP A 55 -13.17 -7.85 6.84
C ASP A 55 -11.85 -8.49 7.32
N GLU A 56 -11.93 -9.43 8.26
CA GLU A 56 -10.76 -10.22 8.66
C GLU A 56 -10.32 -11.15 7.51
N LEU A 57 -9.05 -11.07 7.14
CA LEU A 57 -8.41 -11.84 6.08
C LEU A 57 -7.40 -12.82 6.71
N ALA A 58 -7.30 -14.02 6.16
CA ALA A 58 -6.39 -15.03 6.68
C ALA A 58 -4.92 -14.69 6.41
N THR A 59 -4.05 -15.04 7.36
CA THR A 59 -2.60 -15.15 7.18
C THR A 59 -2.17 -16.60 7.39
N ALA A 60 -0.88 -16.90 7.20
CA ALA A 60 -0.34 -18.23 7.51
C ALA A 60 -0.48 -18.62 9.00
N THR A 61 -0.59 -17.65 9.92
CA THR A 61 -0.53 -17.87 11.38
C THR A 61 -1.75 -17.34 12.14
N GLY A 62 -2.72 -16.75 11.45
CA GLY A 62 -3.92 -16.18 12.05
C GLY A 62 -4.72 -15.36 11.06
N VAL A 63 -5.12 -14.15 11.47
CA VAL A 63 -5.88 -13.23 10.64
C VAL A 63 -5.36 -11.81 10.78
N TYR A 64 -5.66 -10.95 9.81
CA TYR A 64 -5.44 -9.52 9.88
C TYR A 64 -6.65 -8.76 9.35
N GLN A 65 -6.81 -7.51 9.77
CA GLN A 65 -7.80 -6.61 9.24
C GLN A 65 -7.12 -5.31 8.83
N LEU A 66 -7.48 -4.80 7.64
CA LEU A 66 -7.02 -3.51 7.15
C LEU A 66 -7.92 -2.40 7.68
N PHE A 67 -7.30 -1.26 7.96
CA PHE A 67 -7.94 -0.03 8.36
C PHE A 67 -7.43 1.10 7.47
N GLU A 68 -8.09 2.26 7.48
CA GLU A 68 -7.68 3.41 6.66
C GLU A 68 -6.23 3.85 6.89
N GLY A 69 -5.70 3.68 8.10
CA GLY A 69 -4.37 4.11 8.50
C GLY A 69 -3.38 3.00 8.85
N GLY A 70 -3.71 1.73 8.58
CA GLY A 70 -2.83 0.62 8.89
C GLY A 70 -3.52 -0.74 8.92
N ALA A 71 -3.05 -1.62 9.80
CA ALA A 71 -3.61 -2.94 9.99
C ALA A 71 -3.52 -3.39 11.45
N ILE A 72 -4.36 -4.36 11.82
CA ILE A 72 -4.18 -5.14 13.04
C ILE A 72 -4.05 -6.60 12.64
N TYR A 73 -3.03 -7.26 13.16
CA TYR A 73 -2.83 -8.70 13.04
C TYR A 73 -3.20 -9.40 14.34
N TRP A 74 -3.77 -10.58 14.25
CA TRP A 74 -3.92 -11.53 15.34
C TRP A 74 -3.22 -12.85 15.00
N THR A 75 -2.41 -13.34 15.93
CA THR A 75 -1.68 -14.61 15.78
C THR A 75 -2.31 -15.69 16.65
N SER A 76 -2.71 -16.80 16.03
CA SER A 76 -3.45 -17.87 16.71
C SER A 76 -2.61 -18.62 17.76
N SER A 77 -1.33 -18.85 17.48
CA SER A 77 -0.44 -19.63 18.36
C SER A 77 -0.08 -18.94 19.67
N THR A 78 -0.12 -17.60 19.69
CA THR A 78 0.21 -16.78 20.86
C THR A 78 -0.99 -16.02 21.41
N ASN A 79 -2.13 -16.06 20.70
CA ASN A 79 -3.30 -15.22 20.95
C ASN A 79 -2.96 -13.72 21.08
N ALA A 80 -1.94 -13.26 20.35
CA ALA A 80 -1.44 -11.90 20.44
C ALA A 80 -1.94 -11.04 19.28
N THR A 81 -2.23 -9.76 19.56
CA THR A 81 -2.54 -8.75 18.55
C THR A 81 -1.37 -7.79 18.31
N LYS A 82 -1.09 -7.45 17.06
CA LYS A 82 -0.11 -6.43 16.68
C LYS A 82 -0.79 -5.33 15.87
N VAL A 83 -0.79 -4.11 16.42
CA VAL A 83 -1.25 -2.90 15.74
C VAL A 83 -0.11 -2.33 14.90
N VAL A 84 -0.42 -2.00 13.65
CA VAL A 84 0.56 -1.53 12.66
C VAL A 84 0.03 -0.21 12.10
N THR A 85 0.64 0.89 12.52
CA THR A 85 0.27 2.25 12.12
C THR A 85 1.51 3.07 11.86
N VAL A 86 1.37 4.16 11.09
CA VAL A 86 2.49 5.07 10.84
C VAL A 86 2.87 5.83 12.10
N ASN A 87 4.17 5.80 12.44
CA ASN A 87 4.73 6.58 13.55
C ASN A 87 4.97 8.04 13.13
N ASN A 88 4.69 8.98 14.05
CA ASN A 88 4.61 10.41 13.70
C ASN A 88 5.93 11.18 13.68
N SER A 89 7.05 10.55 14.06
CA SER A 89 8.32 11.22 14.32
C SER A 89 9.08 11.59 13.04
N GLY A 90 9.56 12.83 12.93
CA GLY A 90 10.53 13.25 11.89
C GLY A 90 9.99 13.45 10.47
N MET A 91 8.70 13.22 10.23
CA MET A 91 8.05 13.42 8.92
C MET A 91 7.21 14.70 8.87
N THR A 92 7.12 15.31 7.69
CA THR A 92 6.12 16.36 7.44
C THR A 92 4.70 15.78 7.46
N SER A 93 3.69 16.63 7.67
CA SER A 93 2.29 16.19 7.63
C SER A 93 1.92 15.55 6.29
N ALA A 94 2.43 16.06 5.17
CA ALA A 94 2.18 15.49 3.84
C ALA A 94 2.77 14.07 3.71
N GLN A 95 4.02 13.88 4.17
CA GLN A 95 4.68 12.58 4.15
C GLN A 95 3.94 11.55 5.03
N ARG A 96 3.55 11.97 6.23
CA ARG A 96 2.78 11.14 7.15
C ARG A 96 1.43 10.74 6.55
N ASN A 97 0.69 11.70 6.00
CA ASN A 97 -0.62 11.45 5.39
C ASN A 97 -0.50 10.47 4.23
N TYR A 98 0.52 10.63 3.37
CA TYR A 98 0.77 9.70 2.28
C TYR A 98 1.01 8.28 2.82
N LEU A 99 1.97 8.12 3.74
CA LEU A 99 2.28 6.81 4.31
C LEU A 99 1.07 6.17 5.00
N GLN A 100 0.29 6.96 5.74
CA GLN A 100 -0.91 6.48 6.40
C GLN A 100 -1.90 5.92 5.39
N SER A 101 -2.10 6.59 4.24
CA SER A 101 -2.97 6.10 3.17
C SER A 101 -2.40 4.93 2.37
N ALA A 102 -1.07 4.83 2.26
CA ALA A 102 -0.39 3.82 1.44
C ALA A 102 -0.11 2.51 2.19
N LEU A 103 0.07 2.57 3.52
CA LEU A 103 0.42 1.42 4.35
C LEU A 103 -0.57 0.24 4.22
N PRO A 104 -1.91 0.44 4.27
CA PRO A 104 -2.85 -0.65 4.08
C PRO A 104 -2.72 -1.33 2.71
N ALA A 105 -2.48 -0.54 1.66
CA ALA A 105 -2.30 -1.04 0.30
C ALA A 105 -1.00 -1.86 0.14
N ALA A 106 0.11 -1.37 0.72
CA ALA A 106 1.37 -2.10 0.74
C ALA A 106 1.30 -3.39 1.56
N ILE A 107 0.55 -3.40 2.66
CA ILE A 107 0.26 -4.62 3.43
C ILE A 107 -0.54 -5.61 2.58
N ALA A 108 -1.60 -5.16 1.91
CA ALA A 108 -2.40 -6.01 1.03
C ALA A 108 -1.55 -6.64 -0.08
N GLU A 109 -0.69 -5.86 -0.71
CA GLU A 109 0.26 -6.34 -1.72
C GLU A 109 1.24 -7.38 -1.15
N SER A 110 1.82 -7.12 0.03
CA SER A 110 2.72 -8.06 0.68
C SER A 110 2.03 -9.38 1.00
N GLN A 111 0.81 -9.35 1.51
CA GLN A 111 0.05 -10.57 1.85
C GLN A 111 -0.36 -11.35 0.59
N GLN A 112 -0.67 -10.65 -0.52
CA GLN A 112 -1.12 -11.31 -1.73
C GLN A 112 0.03 -11.80 -2.63
N TYR A 113 1.12 -11.03 -2.73
CA TYR A 113 2.20 -11.26 -3.70
C TYR A 113 3.58 -11.45 -3.09
N GLY A 114 3.76 -11.20 -1.79
CA GLY A 114 5.05 -11.38 -1.10
C GLY A 114 6.07 -10.26 -1.33
N VAL A 115 5.67 -9.13 -1.94
CA VAL A 115 6.53 -7.94 -2.03
C VAL A 115 6.71 -7.36 -0.62
N PRO A 116 7.94 -7.12 -0.13
CA PRO A 116 8.14 -6.55 1.20
C PRO A 116 7.42 -5.20 1.32
N VAL A 117 6.65 -5.01 2.40
CA VAL A 117 5.88 -3.76 2.64
C VAL A 117 6.78 -2.52 2.53
N SER A 118 7.98 -2.59 3.10
CA SER A 118 8.99 -1.53 3.01
C SER A 118 9.39 -1.19 1.58
N VAL A 119 9.56 -2.19 0.71
CA VAL A 119 9.91 -2.01 -0.71
C VAL A 119 8.74 -1.38 -1.47
N ALA A 120 7.53 -1.90 -1.30
CA ALA A 120 6.33 -1.34 -1.92
C ALA A 120 6.15 0.14 -1.56
N LEU A 121 6.27 0.48 -0.26
CA LEU A 121 6.23 1.88 0.19
C LEU A 121 7.38 2.70 -0.38
N GLY A 122 8.62 2.21 -0.30
CA GLY A 122 9.81 2.92 -0.77
C GLY A 122 9.79 3.21 -2.27
N GLN A 123 9.41 2.23 -3.09
CA GLN A 123 9.21 2.41 -4.52
C GLN A 123 8.08 3.40 -4.78
N SER A 124 6.91 3.22 -4.17
CA SER A 124 5.78 4.14 -4.38
C SER A 124 6.15 5.60 -4.04
N ILE A 125 6.91 5.84 -2.97
CA ILE A 125 7.40 7.18 -2.60
C ILE A 125 8.29 7.76 -3.70
N LEU A 126 9.26 6.98 -4.17
CA LEU A 126 10.23 7.41 -5.18
C LEU A 126 9.53 7.74 -6.51
N GLU A 127 8.68 6.82 -6.97
CA GLU A 127 8.04 6.90 -8.30
C GLU A 127 6.94 7.98 -8.36
N SER A 128 6.21 8.18 -7.26
CA SER A 128 5.10 9.12 -7.21
C SER A 128 5.44 10.48 -6.62
N GLY A 129 6.64 10.63 -6.04
CA GLY A 129 7.01 11.81 -5.28
C GLY A 129 6.06 12.02 -4.09
N TRP A 130 5.93 11.00 -3.22
CA TRP A 130 4.99 11.00 -2.08
C TRP A 130 3.52 11.16 -2.50
N GLY A 131 3.12 10.54 -3.62
CA GLY A 131 1.78 10.63 -4.19
C GLY A 131 1.48 11.93 -4.91
N GLY A 132 2.42 12.89 -4.93
CA GLY A 132 2.21 14.24 -5.46
C GLY A 132 2.26 14.36 -6.99
N SER A 133 2.77 13.35 -7.71
CA SER A 133 2.81 13.39 -9.18
C SER A 133 1.41 13.47 -9.79
N THR A 134 1.28 14.01 -11.01
CA THR A 134 0.00 14.00 -11.73
C THR A 134 -0.52 12.59 -11.97
N LEU A 135 0.38 11.64 -12.25
CA LEU A 135 0.02 10.25 -12.52
C LEU A 135 -0.57 9.57 -11.28
N SER A 136 0.05 9.75 -10.12
CA SER A 136 -0.45 9.19 -8.86
C SER A 136 -1.70 9.92 -8.35
N SER A 137 -1.69 11.24 -8.31
CA SER A 137 -2.77 12.02 -7.69
C SER A 137 -4.09 11.99 -8.47
N ARG A 138 -4.04 11.90 -9.81
CA ARG A 138 -5.27 11.87 -10.63
C ARG A 138 -5.70 10.47 -11.05
N TYR A 139 -4.75 9.55 -11.22
CA TYR A 139 -5.01 8.24 -11.81
C TYR A 139 -4.63 7.07 -10.90
N ASN A 140 -4.28 7.37 -9.64
CA ASN A 140 -3.87 6.41 -8.63
C ASN A 140 -2.67 5.54 -9.04
N ASN A 141 -1.86 5.93 -10.05
CA ASN A 141 -0.73 5.11 -10.47
C ASN A 141 0.54 5.57 -9.73
N TYR A 142 0.87 4.84 -8.66
CA TYR A 142 1.95 5.19 -7.73
C TYR A 142 3.32 4.61 -8.12
N PHE A 143 3.37 3.74 -9.14
CA PHE A 143 4.57 2.98 -9.52
C PHE A 143 5.02 3.24 -10.96
N GLY A 144 4.32 4.12 -11.69
CA GLY A 144 4.64 4.44 -13.08
C GLY A 144 4.42 3.28 -14.06
N ILE A 145 3.52 2.34 -13.74
CA ILE A 145 3.34 1.13 -14.57
C ILE A 145 2.73 1.52 -15.93
N LYS A 146 3.43 1.15 -17.00
CA LYS A 146 3.02 1.41 -18.39
C LYS A 146 1.83 0.54 -18.79
N CYS A 147 0.96 1.08 -19.64
CA CYS A 147 -0.21 0.38 -20.18
C CYS A 147 0.13 -0.50 -21.39
N SER A 148 1.20 -1.30 -21.30
CA SER A 148 1.65 -2.19 -22.39
C SER A 148 1.13 -3.62 -22.29
N THR A 149 0.66 -4.03 -21.10
CA THR A 149 0.06 -5.34 -20.84
C THR A 149 -1.20 -5.16 -20.00
N SER A 150 -2.08 -6.17 -20.00
CA SER A 150 -3.31 -6.15 -19.19
C SER A 150 -3.06 -6.68 -17.77
N SER A 151 -3.87 -6.20 -16.82
CA SER A 151 -3.90 -6.61 -15.43
C SER A 151 -5.35 -6.64 -14.92
N PRO A 152 -5.70 -7.54 -13.99
CA PRO A 152 -7.02 -7.55 -13.36
C PRO A 152 -7.32 -6.30 -12.50
N TYR A 153 -6.29 -5.53 -12.12
CA TYR A 153 -6.45 -4.35 -11.26
C TYR A 153 -6.54 -3.02 -12.03
N GLN A 154 -6.17 -3.01 -13.31
CA GLN A 154 -6.18 -1.79 -14.10
C GLN A 154 -7.63 -1.36 -14.41
N ALA A 155 -7.93 -0.07 -14.20
CA ALA A 155 -9.21 0.51 -14.59
C ALA A 155 -9.20 1.01 -16.05
N GLY A 156 -8.01 1.33 -16.57
CA GLY A 156 -7.85 1.84 -17.93
C GLY A 156 -6.41 2.28 -18.20
N CYS A 157 -6.25 3.11 -19.23
CA CYS A 157 -4.98 3.72 -19.61
C CYS A 157 -5.14 5.24 -19.76
N VAL A 158 -4.06 5.98 -19.52
CA VAL A 158 -3.94 7.40 -19.83
C VAL A 158 -2.63 7.66 -20.57
N ASN A 159 -2.67 8.47 -21.62
CA ASN A 159 -1.46 8.93 -22.29
C ASN A 159 -0.95 10.20 -21.60
N MET A 160 0.32 10.18 -21.20
CA MET A 160 0.99 11.32 -20.62
C MET A 160 2.18 11.73 -21.49
N ASN A 161 2.27 13.02 -21.72
CA ASN A 161 3.35 13.64 -22.46
C ASN A 161 4.47 13.99 -21.46
N SER A 162 5.67 13.48 -21.71
CA SER A 162 6.88 13.88 -20.98
C SER A 162 7.87 14.52 -21.94
N GLY A 163 8.46 15.62 -21.51
CA GLY A 163 9.60 16.21 -22.21
C GLY A 163 10.85 15.37 -21.99
N GLU A 164 11.39 14.78 -23.04
CA GLU A 164 12.69 14.11 -23.03
C GLU A 164 13.68 14.84 -23.91
N TYR A 165 14.92 14.97 -23.45
CA TYR A 165 16.02 15.43 -24.28
C TYR A 165 16.63 14.23 -25.00
N VAL A 166 16.38 14.12 -26.29
CA VAL A 166 16.98 13.09 -27.16
C VAL A 166 17.96 13.79 -28.09
N ASN A 167 19.25 13.40 -28.04
CA ASN A 167 20.32 13.99 -28.86
C ASN A 167 20.37 15.53 -28.77
N SER A 168 20.30 16.08 -27.56
CA SER A 168 20.32 17.54 -27.30
C SER A 168 19.12 18.33 -27.85
N SER A 169 18.03 17.66 -28.24
CA SER A 169 16.77 18.26 -28.66
C SER A 169 15.64 17.91 -27.69
N TYR A 170 14.84 18.89 -27.26
CA TYR A 170 13.66 18.67 -26.42
C TYR A 170 12.52 18.10 -27.26
N GLN A 171 12.10 16.88 -26.94
CA GLN A 171 11.01 16.19 -27.61
C GLN A 171 9.93 15.85 -26.59
N ILE A 172 8.66 15.91 -26.99
CA ILE A 172 7.57 15.39 -26.17
C ILE A 172 7.34 13.94 -26.58
N LEU A 173 7.69 13.02 -25.69
CA LEU A 173 7.34 11.61 -25.84
C LEU A 173 6.01 11.35 -25.15
N SER A 174 5.08 10.75 -25.87
CA SER A 174 3.82 10.27 -25.28
C SER A 174 4.02 8.84 -24.81
N SER A 175 3.83 8.60 -23.51
CA SER A 175 3.83 7.27 -22.91
C SER A 175 2.44 6.96 -22.36
N SER A 176 1.99 5.71 -22.54
CA SER A 176 0.72 5.23 -21.98
C SER A 176 0.94 4.57 -20.63
N PHE A 177 0.18 4.98 -19.61
CA PHE A 177 0.25 4.48 -18.25
C PHE A 177 -1.08 3.90 -17.80
N ARG A 178 -1.04 2.88 -16.94
CA ARG A 178 -2.25 2.32 -16.33
C ARG A 178 -2.92 3.35 -15.42
N THR A 179 -4.23 3.28 -15.31
CA THR A 179 -5.02 4.02 -14.32
C THR A 179 -5.71 3.05 -13.38
N TYR A 180 -5.99 3.49 -12.15
CA TYR A 180 -6.59 2.64 -11.12
C TYR A 180 -7.74 3.35 -10.42
N SER A 181 -8.75 2.57 -10.02
CA SER A 181 -9.89 3.06 -9.26
C SER A 181 -9.55 3.40 -7.80
N SER A 182 -8.45 2.85 -7.27
CA SER A 182 -7.99 3.08 -5.90
C SER A 182 -6.47 2.96 -5.78
N PRO A 183 -5.86 3.54 -4.73
CA PRO A 183 -4.46 3.28 -4.39
C PRO A 183 -4.18 1.78 -4.21
N THR A 184 -5.05 1.05 -3.51
CA THR A 184 -4.91 -0.40 -3.30
C THR A 184 -4.75 -1.15 -4.61
N ASN A 185 -5.55 -0.84 -5.63
CA ASN A 185 -5.43 -1.49 -6.94
C ASN A 185 -4.07 -1.22 -7.61
N SER A 186 -3.46 -0.05 -7.40
CA SER A 186 -2.12 0.22 -7.93
C SER A 186 -1.03 -0.59 -7.24
N PHE A 187 -1.13 -0.81 -5.93
CA PHE A 187 -0.18 -1.64 -5.17
C PHE A 187 -0.35 -3.12 -5.51
N LEU A 188 -1.60 -3.60 -5.57
CA LEU A 188 -1.86 -4.98 -6.00
C LEU A 188 -1.41 -5.22 -7.44
N ASP A 189 -1.57 -4.23 -8.34
CA ASP A 189 -1.05 -4.35 -9.70
C ASP A 189 0.49 -4.35 -9.77
N HIS A 190 1.16 -3.62 -8.87
CA HIS A 190 2.61 -3.67 -8.76
C HIS A 190 3.09 -5.08 -8.35
N GLY A 191 2.47 -5.68 -7.32
CA GLY A 191 2.75 -7.05 -6.92
C GLY A 191 2.44 -8.06 -8.03
N TYR A 192 1.30 -7.89 -8.72
CA TYR A 192 0.93 -8.69 -9.89
C TYR A 192 1.98 -8.57 -11.01
N PHE A 193 2.40 -7.34 -11.35
CA PHE A 193 3.41 -7.08 -12.38
C PHE A 193 4.75 -7.75 -12.06
N LEU A 194 5.21 -7.67 -10.81
CA LEU A 194 6.46 -8.30 -10.39
C LEU A 194 6.38 -9.83 -10.44
N THR A 195 5.26 -10.41 -9.98
CA THR A 195 5.09 -11.88 -9.94
C THR A 195 4.80 -12.49 -11.32
N HIS A 196 4.13 -11.77 -12.22
CA HIS A 196 3.74 -12.26 -13.54
C HIS A 196 4.75 -11.93 -14.64
N ASN A 197 5.86 -11.27 -14.29
CA ASN A 197 6.97 -11.06 -15.19
C ASN A 197 8.18 -11.88 -14.71
N SER A 198 8.47 -12.95 -15.44
CA SER A 198 9.52 -13.93 -15.11
C SER A 198 10.92 -13.32 -14.92
N ARG A 199 11.16 -12.10 -15.39
CA ARG A 199 12.40 -11.36 -15.14
C ARG A 199 12.65 -11.07 -13.66
N TYR A 200 11.59 -10.88 -12.86
CA TYR A 200 11.71 -10.51 -11.45
C TYR A 200 11.65 -11.70 -10.48
N ARG A 201 11.48 -12.93 -11.00
CA ARG A 201 11.32 -14.15 -10.17
C ARG A 201 12.40 -14.30 -9.09
N ASN A 202 13.65 -13.90 -9.40
CA ASN A 202 14.77 -14.03 -8.47
C ASN A 202 14.63 -13.13 -7.23
N ALA A 203 13.92 -12.00 -7.34
CA ALA A 203 13.67 -11.11 -6.20
C ALA A 203 12.86 -11.81 -5.11
N PHE A 204 11.91 -12.67 -5.49
CA PHE A 204 11.05 -13.40 -4.55
C PHE A 204 11.77 -14.50 -3.75
N ASN A 205 13.04 -14.77 -4.01
CA ASN A 205 13.88 -15.55 -3.10
C ASN A 205 14.32 -14.74 -1.86
N TYR A 206 14.07 -13.42 -1.85
CA TYR A 206 14.55 -12.48 -0.84
C TYR A 206 13.42 -11.70 -0.19
N THR A 207 12.20 -12.24 -0.12
CA THR A 207 11.06 -11.58 0.54
C THR A 207 11.31 -11.27 2.03
N GLY A 208 12.20 -12.03 2.69
CA GLY A 208 12.69 -11.73 4.04
C GLY A 208 13.89 -10.76 4.11
N ASN A 209 14.42 -10.30 2.98
CA ASN A 209 15.53 -9.35 2.88
C ASN A 209 15.18 -8.22 1.89
N PRO A 210 14.48 -7.16 2.35
CA PRO A 210 13.95 -6.11 1.49
C PRO A 210 15.01 -5.39 0.64
N ASP A 211 16.22 -5.18 1.19
CA ASP A 211 17.34 -4.57 0.48
C ASP A 211 17.77 -5.44 -0.70
N GLU A 212 17.90 -6.75 -0.49
CA GLU A 212 18.27 -7.66 -1.56
C GLU A 212 17.13 -7.83 -2.56
N PHE A 213 15.89 -7.87 -2.10
CA PHE A 213 14.70 -7.88 -2.97
C PHE A 213 14.75 -6.73 -3.98
N ILE A 214 14.95 -5.49 -3.51
CA ILE A 214 14.96 -4.34 -4.42
C ILE A 214 16.22 -4.28 -5.29
N ARG A 215 17.37 -4.79 -4.83
CA ARG A 215 18.55 -4.97 -5.69
C ARG A 215 18.25 -5.95 -6.84
N GLN A 216 17.58 -7.07 -6.55
CA GLN A 216 17.19 -8.03 -7.58
C GLN A 216 16.19 -7.43 -8.57
N VAL A 217 15.16 -6.71 -8.10
CA VAL A 217 14.21 -5.98 -8.98
C VAL A 217 14.92 -4.96 -9.87
N ALA A 218 15.84 -4.18 -9.31
CA ALA A 218 16.62 -3.19 -10.06
C ALA A 218 17.53 -3.86 -11.11
N SER A 219 18.29 -4.89 -10.70
CA SER A 219 19.20 -5.64 -11.59
C SER A 219 18.46 -6.33 -12.74
N ALA A 220 17.20 -6.71 -12.52
CA ALA A 220 16.34 -7.28 -13.55
C ALA A 220 15.87 -6.23 -14.57
N GLY A 221 16.09 -4.94 -14.32
CA GLY A 221 15.80 -3.82 -15.23
C GLY A 221 14.43 -3.18 -15.02
N TYR A 222 14.03 -2.99 -13.75
CA TYR A 222 12.84 -2.20 -13.38
C TYR A 222 13.00 -0.71 -13.75
N ALA A 223 14.19 -0.16 -13.53
CA ALA A 223 14.57 1.21 -13.90
C ALA A 223 15.92 1.21 -14.64
N THR A 224 16.17 2.24 -15.45
CA THR A 224 17.45 2.44 -16.14
C THR A 224 18.50 3.12 -15.27
N ASP A 225 18.10 3.70 -14.14
CA ASP A 225 19.00 4.36 -13.19
C ASP A 225 19.86 3.33 -12.44
N PRO A 226 21.20 3.36 -12.57
CA PRO A 226 22.07 2.41 -11.89
C PRO A 226 22.01 2.53 -10.35
N ASN A 227 21.56 3.65 -9.81
CA ASN A 227 21.41 3.88 -8.37
C ASN A 227 20.00 3.64 -7.85
N TYR A 228 19.09 3.09 -8.67
CA TYR A 228 17.69 2.91 -8.33
C TYR A 228 17.49 2.18 -7.00
N ALA A 229 18.09 0.99 -6.85
CA ALA A 229 17.98 0.20 -5.62
C ALA A 229 18.46 0.99 -4.40
N GLN A 230 19.60 1.70 -4.52
CA GLN A 230 20.14 2.48 -3.40
C GLN A 230 19.22 3.65 -3.02
N LYS A 231 18.56 4.31 -3.99
CA LYS A 231 17.58 5.37 -3.69
C LYS A 231 16.41 4.83 -2.89
N VAL A 232 15.87 3.67 -3.28
CA VAL A 232 14.77 3.03 -2.54
C VAL A 232 15.22 2.58 -1.15
N ILE A 233 16.39 1.95 -1.02
CA ILE A 233 16.97 1.55 0.28
C ILE A 233 17.14 2.78 1.20
N ASN A 234 17.65 3.90 0.67
CA ASN A 234 17.79 5.13 1.44
C ASN A 234 16.44 5.68 1.92
N ILE A 235 15.39 5.61 1.08
CA ILE A 235 14.03 5.99 1.49
C ILE A 235 13.54 5.04 2.60
N MET A 236 13.69 3.73 2.44
CA MET A 236 13.30 2.75 3.45
C MET A 236 13.98 3.00 4.80
N ALA A 237 15.28 3.28 4.79
CA ALA A 237 16.05 3.58 6.00
C ALA A 237 15.64 4.92 6.63
N ASN A 238 15.61 6.00 5.84
CA ASN A 238 15.35 7.35 6.35
C ASN A 238 13.97 7.52 6.99
N TYR A 239 12.98 6.79 6.49
CA TYR A 239 11.59 6.84 6.99
C TYR A 239 11.22 5.62 7.85
N GLY A 240 12.20 4.78 8.19
CA GLY A 240 12.02 3.63 9.07
C GLY A 240 11.03 2.61 8.53
N LEU A 241 10.92 2.43 7.21
CA LEU A 241 9.86 1.62 6.59
C LEU A 241 10.01 0.12 6.88
N TYR A 242 11.20 -0.34 7.27
CA TYR A 242 11.45 -1.75 7.62
C TYR A 242 10.58 -2.27 8.76
N GLN A 243 10.11 -1.38 9.65
CA GLN A 243 9.25 -1.75 10.77
C GLN A 243 7.87 -2.31 10.34
N TYR A 244 7.48 -2.08 9.09
CA TYR A 244 6.20 -2.53 8.53
C TYR A 244 6.29 -3.88 7.82
N ASN A 245 7.47 -4.49 7.70
CA ASN A 245 7.59 -5.88 7.24
C ASN A 245 7.16 -6.79 8.40
N ILE A 246 6.11 -7.60 8.21
CA ILE A 246 5.48 -8.44 9.24
C ILE A 246 5.23 -9.83 8.68
#